data_AF-A0A2S6N8L5-F1
#
_entry.id   AF-A0A2S6N8L5-F1
#
_cell.length_a   1.000
_cell.length_b   1.000
_cell.length_c   1.000
_cell.angle_alpha   90.00
_cell.angle_beta   90.00
_cell.angle_gamma   90.00
#
_symmetry.space_group_name_H-M   'P 1'
#
loop_
_entity.id
_entity.type
_entity.pdbx_description
1 polymer ?
#
loop_
_entity_poly.entity_id
_entity_poly.type
_entity_poly.pdbx_seq_one_letter_code
_entity_poly.pdbx_strand_id
1 'polypeptide(L)'
;MQLLKNQYEKIVDEICDLRWPALTREELLAIAHAYYYFSVQFCETVEIACRRFPDDRNLQELRNGECMTDNLSPYPGIAAAGEKMNHDEFMRRVVAMSQRSQDDGRRIDELGQAYLAAARRIDPDVRVASLPTYEDGGLARVFTAVLDARDWDDPALAAFHHFLVGHVRLDSNPDMGHGALCRHLVPDDRIVPLWQAFRDLLAGAAPRLAR
;
A
#
# COMPACT_ATOMS: atom_id res chain seq x y z
N MET A 1 14.40 -28.69 -6.68
CA MET A 1 13.19 -28.71 -5.84
C MET A 1 12.47 -27.40 -6.09
N GLN A 2 11.38 -27.40 -6.86
CA GLN A 2 10.63 -26.18 -7.16
C GLN A 2 9.79 -25.90 -5.91
N LEU A 3 10.17 -24.87 -5.13
CA LEU A 3 9.37 -24.42 -4.00
C LEU A 3 7.98 -24.07 -4.56
N LEU A 4 6.93 -24.70 -4.04
CA LEU A 4 5.56 -24.35 -4.37
C LEU A 4 5.37 -22.88 -3.99
N LYS A 5 5.15 -22.05 -5.00
CA LYS A 5 4.88 -20.62 -4.82
C LYS A 5 3.53 -20.48 -4.10
N ASN A 6 3.49 -19.74 -3.00
CA ASN A 6 2.27 -19.53 -2.22
C ASN A 6 1.21 -18.85 -3.11
N GLN A 7 -0.08 -19.06 -2.86
CA GLN A 7 -1.11 -18.56 -3.78
C GLN A 7 -1.13 -17.03 -3.85
N TYR A 8 -0.85 -16.35 -2.73
CA TYR A 8 -0.79 -14.89 -2.70
C TYR A 8 0.33 -14.32 -3.59
N GLU A 9 1.47 -15.01 -3.71
CA GLU A 9 2.58 -14.52 -4.53
C GLU A 9 2.23 -14.50 -6.01
N LYS A 10 1.32 -15.40 -6.45
CA LYS A 10 0.77 -15.35 -7.82
C LYS A 10 -0.07 -14.10 -8.04
N ILE A 11 -0.86 -13.69 -7.05
CA ILE A 11 -1.64 -12.45 -7.13
C ILE A 11 -0.71 -11.23 -7.13
N VAL A 12 0.38 -11.25 -6.35
CA VAL A 12 1.42 -10.20 -6.42
C VAL A 12 2.03 -10.14 -7.82
N ASP A 13 2.38 -11.29 -8.42
CA ASP A 13 2.88 -11.32 -9.81
C ASP A 13 1.84 -10.72 -10.78
N GLU A 14 0.57 -11.10 -10.66
CA GLU A 14 -0.52 -10.56 -11.49
C GLU A 14 -0.63 -9.03 -11.37
N ILE A 15 -0.47 -8.47 -10.17
CA ILE A 15 -0.46 -7.01 -9.95
C ILE A 15 0.76 -6.38 -10.61
N CYS A 16 1.95 -6.98 -10.46
CA CYS A 16 3.17 -6.50 -11.10
C CYS A 16 3.08 -6.50 -12.62
N ASP A 17 2.43 -7.51 -13.21
CA ASP A 17 2.28 -7.69 -14.66
C ASP A 17 1.16 -6.84 -15.29
N LEU A 18 0.44 -6.04 -14.50
CA LEU A 18 -0.52 -5.06 -15.03
C LEU A 18 0.18 -4.03 -15.94
N ARG A 19 -0.60 -3.40 -16.83
CA ARG A 19 -0.05 -2.48 -17.84
C ARG A 19 0.26 -1.08 -17.27
N TRP A 20 1.10 -0.99 -16.25
CA TRP A 20 1.51 0.27 -15.62
C TRP A 20 1.99 1.34 -16.60
N PRO A 21 2.80 1.04 -17.64
CA PRO A 21 3.23 2.04 -18.62
C PRO A 21 2.13 2.59 -19.53
N ALA A 22 0.94 1.96 -19.55
CA ALA A 22 -0.19 2.36 -20.39
C ALA A 22 -1.17 3.32 -19.69
N LEU A 23 -0.95 3.58 -18.40
CA LEU A 23 -1.77 4.50 -17.63
C LEU A 23 -1.64 5.93 -18.15
N THR A 24 -2.77 6.62 -18.23
CA THR A 24 -2.75 8.09 -18.34
C THR A 24 -2.48 8.72 -16.98
N ARG A 25 -2.07 9.99 -16.98
CA ARG A 25 -2.07 10.84 -15.78
C ARG A 25 -3.36 10.74 -14.93
N GLU A 26 -4.54 10.76 -15.55
CA GLU A 26 -5.83 10.70 -14.81
C GLU A 26 -6.04 9.35 -14.14
N GLU A 27 -5.64 8.26 -14.80
CA GLU A 27 -5.71 6.93 -14.21
C GLU A 27 -4.64 6.73 -13.13
N LEU A 28 -3.45 7.30 -13.29
CA LEU A 28 -2.41 7.25 -12.26
C LEU A 28 -2.83 8.03 -11.01
N LEU A 29 -3.51 9.17 -11.17
CA LEU A 29 -4.16 9.88 -10.05
C LEU A 29 -5.25 9.01 -9.40
N ALA A 30 -5.93 8.17 -10.17
CA ALA A 30 -6.97 7.28 -9.65
C ALA A 30 -6.33 6.16 -8.82
N ILE A 31 -5.17 5.68 -9.25
CA ILE A 31 -4.36 4.71 -8.51
C ILE A 31 -3.83 5.31 -7.21
N ALA A 32 -3.30 6.54 -7.22
CA ALA A 32 -2.90 7.22 -5.99
C ALA A 32 -4.07 7.34 -4.99
N HIS A 33 -5.26 7.67 -5.48
CA HIS A 33 -6.47 7.73 -4.66
C HIS A 33 -6.94 6.36 -4.18
N ALA A 34 -6.94 5.34 -5.03
CA ALA A 34 -7.25 3.99 -4.61
C ALA A 34 -6.26 3.48 -3.55
N TYR A 35 -4.97 3.79 -3.70
CA TYR A 35 -3.93 3.39 -2.77
C TYR A 35 -4.10 3.99 -1.36
N TYR A 36 -4.72 5.18 -1.23
CA TYR A 36 -5.11 5.71 0.09
C TYR A 36 -5.98 4.71 0.87
N TYR A 37 -6.89 3.99 0.22
CA TYR A 37 -7.71 3.00 0.90
C TYR A 37 -6.92 1.75 1.30
N PHE A 38 -5.91 1.35 0.50
CA PHE A 38 -4.97 0.31 0.91
C PHE A 38 -4.17 0.75 2.16
N SER A 39 -3.62 1.97 2.17
CA SER A 39 -2.84 2.45 3.32
C SER A 39 -3.67 2.51 4.61
N VAL A 40 -4.94 2.93 4.54
CA VAL A 40 -5.86 2.84 5.69
C VAL A 40 -5.96 1.40 6.21
N GLN A 41 -6.20 0.43 5.32
CA GLN A 41 -6.31 -0.99 5.71
C GLN A 41 -5.00 -1.52 6.32
N PHE A 42 -3.86 -1.12 5.76
CA PHE A 42 -2.55 -1.51 6.25
C PHE A 42 -2.31 -0.98 7.67
N CYS A 43 -2.49 0.31 7.91
CA CYS A 43 -2.31 0.93 9.23
C CYS A 43 -3.24 0.32 10.29
N GLU A 44 -4.51 0.06 9.93
CA GLU A 44 -5.43 -0.68 10.80
C GLU A 44 -4.89 -2.06 11.18
N THR A 45 -4.23 -2.74 10.24
CA THR A 45 -3.69 -4.09 10.42
C THR A 45 -2.48 -4.08 11.35
N VAL A 46 -1.59 -3.09 11.21
CA VAL A 46 -0.48 -2.85 12.14
C VAL A 46 -1.00 -2.58 13.56
N GLU A 47 -2.04 -1.75 13.70
CA GLU A 47 -2.69 -1.47 14.99
C GLU A 47 -3.34 -2.73 15.60
N ILE A 48 -3.96 -3.60 14.78
CA ILE A 48 -4.47 -4.90 15.25
C ILE A 48 -3.32 -5.77 15.75
N ALA A 49 -2.21 -5.87 15.00
CA ALA A 49 -1.06 -6.68 15.36
C ALA A 49 -0.47 -6.24 16.70
N CYS A 50 -0.28 -4.93 16.92
CA CYS A 50 0.20 -4.39 18.19
C CYS A 50 -0.73 -4.68 19.37
N ARG A 51 -2.06 -4.66 19.17
CA ARG A 51 -3.01 -5.05 20.22
C ARG A 51 -2.98 -6.54 20.52
N ARG A 52 -2.74 -7.37 19.51
CA ARG A 52 -2.69 -8.84 19.64
C ARG A 52 -1.41 -9.31 20.33
N PHE A 53 -0.30 -8.63 20.05
CA PHE A 53 1.04 -8.93 20.56
C PHE A 53 1.64 -7.69 21.25
N PRO A 54 1.11 -7.28 22.41
CA PRO A 54 1.49 -6.02 23.04
C PRO A 54 2.95 -5.95 23.48
N ASP A 55 3.59 -7.08 23.74
CA ASP A 55 4.99 -7.16 24.16
C ASP A 55 5.98 -7.36 22.99
N ASP A 56 5.47 -7.46 21.76
CA ASP A 56 6.32 -7.62 20.58
C ASP A 56 6.93 -6.28 20.16
N ARG A 57 8.22 -6.12 20.48
CA ARG A 57 8.97 -4.90 20.18
C ARG A 57 9.13 -4.64 18.69
N ASN A 58 9.18 -5.69 17.86
CA ASN A 58 9.35 -5.52 16.43
C ASN A 58 8.07 -4.95 15.81
N LEU A 59 6.89 -5.42 16.26
CA LEU A 59 5.62 -4.87 15.81
C LEU A 59 5.39 -3.43 16.31
N GLN A 60 5.85 -3.10 17.52
CA GLN A 60 5.85 -1.72 18.00
C GLN A 60 6.77 -0.82 17.16
N GLU A 61 7.94 -1.32 16.76
CA GLU A 61 8.86 -0.61 15.87
C GLU A 61 8.26 -0.39 14.49
N LEU A 62 7.62 -1.43 13.91
CA LEU A 62 6.89 -1.33 12.65
C LEU A 62 5.82 -0.25 12.72
N ARG A 63 5.01 -0.25 13.79
CA ARG A 63 4.00 0.79 14.03
C ARG A 63 4.60 2.18 14.09
N ASN A 64 5.77 2.36 14.71
CA ASN A 64 6.42 3.67 14.74
C ASN A 64 6.94 4.08 13.36
N GLY A 65 7.45 3.12 12.57
CA GLY A 65 7.94 3.32 11.21
C GLY A 65 6.86 3.60 10.16
N GLU A 66 5.62 3.22 10.45
CA GLU A 66 4.46 3.31 9.53
C GLU A 66 3.43 4.36 9.97
N CYS A 67 3.07 4.35 11.26
CA CYS A 67 1.95 5.13 11.78
C CYS A 67 2.35 6.45 12.46
N MET A 68 3.62 6.60 12.86
CA MET A 68 4.13 7.74 13.65
C MET A 68 5.54 8.15 13.22
N THR A 69 5.74 8.28 11.91
CA THR A 69 7.05 8.41 11.28
C THR A 69 7.20 9.73 10.53
N ASP A 70 8.43 10.19 10.40
CA ASP A 70 8.83 11.32 9.55
C ASP A 70 9.69 10.85 8.35
N ASN A 71 9.73 9.55 8.06
CA ASN A 71 10.55 8.98 6.97
C ASN A 71 10.21 9.49 5.56
N LEU A 72 9.02 10.08 5.38
CA LEU A 72 8.58 10.74 4.14
C LEU A 72 8.60 12.28 4.23
N SER A 73 8.96 12.84 5.38
CA SER A 73 9.07 14.27 5.61
C SER A 73 10.47 14.80 5.26
N PRO A 74 10.59 16.07 4.80
CA PRO A 74 9.52 16.97 4.37
C PRO A 74 9.01 16.64 2.96
N TYR A 75 7.77 17.03 2.66
CA TYR A 75 7.28 17.10 1.29
C TYR A 75 6.34 18.30 1.08
N PRO A 76 6.60 19.23 0.15
CA PRO A 76 5.81 20.44 -0.03
C PRO A 76 4.31 20.17 -0.19
N GLY A 77 3.49 20.87 0.61
CA GLY A 77 2.03 20.72 0.59
C GLY A 77 1.50 19.43 1.23
N ILE A 78 2.36 18.52 1.67
CA ILE A 78 1.99 17.27 2.33
C ILE A 78 2.53 17.19 3.75
N ALA A 79 3.83 17.41 3.98
CA ALA A 79 4.47 17.25 5.28
C ALA A 79 5.50 18.36 5.56
N ALA A 80 5.38 19.01 6.71
CA ALA A 80 6.42 19.92 7.21
C ALA A 80 7.67 19.13 7.62
N ALA A 81 8.83 19.78 7.69
CA ALA A 81 10.10 19.13 8.07
C ALA A 81 10.04 18.54 9.49
N GLY A 82 10.34 17.24 9.60
CA GLY A 82 10.26 16.47 10.84
C GLY A 82 8.83 16.21 11.33
N GLU A 83 7.81 16.54 10.53
CA GLU A 83 6.42 16.21 10.86
C GLU A 83 6.24 14.69 10.85
N LYS A 84 5.87 14.15 12.01
CA LYS A 84 5.48 12.76 12.15
C LYS A 84 4.02 12.58 11.80
N MET A 85 3.72 11.62 10.93
CA MET A 85 2.36 11.27 10.57
C MET A 85 2.25 9.78 10.25
N ASN A 86 1.01 9.35 10.07
CA ASN A 86 0.71 8.05 9.51
C ASN A 86 0.83 8.12 7.98
N HIS A 87 1.26 7.03 7.36
CA HIS A 87 1.31 6.92 5.90
C HIS A 87 -0.07 7.05 5.23
N ASP A 88 -1.15 6.64 5.90
CA ASP A 88 -2.51 6.91 5.39
C ASP A 88 -2.86 8.40 5.39
N GLU A 89 -2.42 9.17 6.39
CA GLU A 89 -2.55 10.63 6.45
C GLU A 89 -1.73 11.31 5.35
N PHE A 90 -0.51 10.83 5.07
CA PHE A 90 0.27 11.29 3.91
C PHE A 90 -0.55 11.10 2.61
N MET A 91 -1.08 9.89 2.40
CA MET A 91 -1.88 9.58 1.21
C MET A 91 -3.19 10.36 1.16
N ARG A 92 -3.85 10.61 2.30
CA ARG A 92 -5.05 11.46 2.37
C ARG A 92 -4.75 12.88 1.91
N ARG A 93 -3.59 13.44 2.28
CA ARG A 93 -3.13 14.76 1.82
C ARG A 93 -2.78 14.74 0.33
N VAL A 94 -2.20 13.65 -0.19
CA VAL A 94 -1.98 13.46 -1.64
C VAL A 94 -3.30 13.51 -2.40
N VAL A 95 -4.33 12.81 -1.91
CA VAL A 95 -5.67 12.82 -2.50
C VAL A 95 -6.27 14.23 -2.46
N ALA A 96 -6.17 14.92 -1.33
CA ALA A 96 -6.68 16.28 -1.17
C ALA A 96 -5.98 17.32 -2.07
N MET A 97 -4.72 17.07 -2.44
CA MET A 97 -3.95 17.90 -3.38
C MET A 97 -4.38 17.68 -4.84
N SER A 98 -4.93 16.51 -5.15
CA SER A 98 -5.28 16.13 -6.52
C SER A 98 -6.44 16.96 -7.09
N GLN A 99 -6.26 17.50 -8.29
CA GLN A 99 -7.29 18.24 -9.01
C GLN A 99 -8.16 17.32 -9.87
N ARG A 100 -8.89 16.39 -9.25
CA ARG A 100 -9.83 15.49 -9.95
C ARG A 100 -11.23 16.09 -10.06
N SER A 101 -12.00 15.61 -11.05
CA SER A 101 -13.43 15.85 -11.09
C SER A 101 -14.12 15.22 -9.86
N GLN A 102 -15.18 15.85 -9.37
CA GLN A 102 -15.91 15.34 -8.21
C GLN A 102 -16.55 13.97 -8.48
N ASP A 103 -17.03 13.74 -9.70
CA ASP A 103 -17.64 12.47 -10.10
C ASP A 103 -16.62 11.33 -10.13
N ASP A 104 -15.42 11.57 -10.67
CA ASP A 104 -14.35 10.58 -10.65
C ASP A 104 -13.86 10.30 -9.23
N GLY A 105 -13.76 11.33 -8.39
CA GLY A 105 -13.41 11.18 -6.97
C GLY A 105 -14.39 10.25 -6.25
N ARG A 106 -15.70 10.55 -6.35
CA ARG A 106 -16.77 9.76 -5.73
C ARG A 106 -16.76 8.30 -6.18
N ARG A 107 -16.53 8.02 -7.47
CA ARG A 107 -16.43 6.64 -7.97
C ARG A 107 -15.30 5.87 -7.30
N ILE A 108 -14.13 6.50 -7.14
CA ILE A 108 -12.99 5.86 -6.46
C ILE A 108 -13.27 5.69 -4.97
N ASP A 109 -13.95 6.66 -4.34
CA ASP A 109 -14.38 6.53 -2.94
C ASP A 109 -15.29 5.32 -2.73
N GLU A 110 -16.27 5.11 -3.62
CA GLU A 110 -17.15 3.94 -3.55
C GLU A 110 -16.37 2.62 -3.66
N LEU A 111 -15.41 2.53 -4.59
CA LEU A 111 -14.52 1.37 -4.73
C LEU A 111 -13.65 1.17 -3.48
N GLY A 112 -13.07 2.24 -2.97
CA GLY A 112 -12.22 2.23 -1.78
C GLY A 112 -12.96 1.81 -0.52
N GLN A 113 -14.19 2.30 -0.32
CA GLN A 113 -15.03 1.90 0.80
C GLN A 113 -15.47 0.43 0.67
N ALA A 114 -15.78 -0.04 -0.54
CA ALA A 114 -16.07 -1.46 -0.78
C ALA A 114 -14.85 -2.34 -0.46
N TYR A 115 -13.64 -1.92 -0.85
CA TYR A 115 -12.39 -2.58 -0.49
C TYR A 115 -12.19 -2.64 1.03
N LEU A 116 -12.31 -1.52 1.74
CA LEU A 116 -12.18 -1.48 3.19
C LEU A 116 -13.22 -2.36 3.88
N ALA A 117 -14.47 -2.34 3.41
CA ALA A 117 -15.53 -3.19 3.95
C ALA A 117 -15.23 -4.68 3.75
N ALA A 118 -14.68 -5.07 2.61
CA ALA A 118 -14.25 -6.44 2.35
C ALA A 118 -13.09 -6.85 3.27
N ALA A 119 -12.04 -6.01 3.36
CA ALA A 119 -10.88 -6.28 4.20
C ALA A 119 -11.24 -6.37 5.70
N ARG A 120 -12.13 -5.50 6.18
CA ARG A 120 -12.59 -5.48 7.59
C ARG A 120 -13.47 -6.69 7.97
N ARG A 121 -14.01 -7.43 7.00
CA ARG A 121 -14.73 -8.70 7.25
C ARG A 121 -13.80 -9.90 7.41
N ILE A 122 -12.55 -9.77 6.99
CA ILE A 122 -11.55 -10.83 7.14
C ILE A 122 -11.11 -10.89 8.60
N ASP A 123 -10.93 -12.12 9.08
CA ASP A 123 -10.52 -12.39 10.46
C ASP A 123 -9.27 -11.58 10.84
N PRO A 124 -9.24 -10.91 12.01
CA PRO A 124 -8.09 -10.12 12.45
C PRO A 124 -6.78 -10.89 12.45
N ASP A 125 -6.76 -12.17 12.84
CA ASP A 125 -5.55 -12.99 12.85
C ASP A 125 -5.04 -13.26 11.42
N VAL A 126 -5.94 -13.38 10.44
CA VAL A 126 -5.58 -13.48 9.01
C VAL A 126 -5.01 -12.15 8.49
N ARG A 127 -5.59 -11.01 8.88
CA ARG A 127 -5.04 -9.69 8.52
C ARG A 127 -3.64 -9.53 9.09
N VAL A 128 -3.42 -9.86 10.36
CA VAL A 128 -2.08 -9.76 10.96
C VAL A 128 -1.08 -10.68 10.24
N ALA A 129 -1.48 -11.90 9.89
CA ALA A 129 -0.65 -12.82 9.12
C ALA A 129 -0.30 -12.33 7.71
N SER A 130 -0.98 -11.30 7.18
CA SER A 130 -0.65 -10.73 5.87
C SER A 130 0.50 -9.71 5.91
N LEU A 131 0.83 -9.16 7.08
CA LEU A 131 1.88 -8.12 7.22
C LEU A 131 3.23 -8.52 6.58
N PRO A 132 3.79 -9.73 6.82
CA PRO A 132 5.04 -10.14 6.19
C PRO A 132 4.94 -10.16 4.67
N THR A 133 3.76 -10.47 4.12
CA THR A 133 3.61 -10.53 2.67
C THR A 133 3.60 -9.16 2.03
N TYR A 134 3.20 -8.13 2.78
CA TYR A 134 3.30 -6.75 2.35
C TYR A 134 4.74 -6.25 2.47
N GLU A 135 5.31 -6.34 3.67
CA GLU A 135 6.57 -5.68 4.05
C GLU A 135 7.82 -6.47 3.62
N ASP A 136 7.74 -7.79 3.50
CA ASP A 136 8.87 -8.64 3.09
C ASP A 136 8.92 -8.82 1.56
N GLY A 137 8.78 -7.69 0.86
CA GLY A 137 9.03 -7.58 -0.58
C GLY A 137 7.78 -7.57 -1.46
N GLY A 138 6.58 -7.93 -0.98
CA GLY A 138 5.37 -7.90 -1.80
C GLY A 138 5.02 -6.50 -2.27
N LEU A 139 4.93 -5.53 -1.36
CA LEU A 139 4.68 -4.13 -1.68
C LEU A 139 5.82 -3.50 -2.45
N ALA A 140 7.09 -3.76 -2.07
CA ALA A 140 8.24 -3.25 -2.81
C ALA A 140 8.20 -3.65 -4.30
N ARG A 141 7.81 -4.89 -4.61
CA ARG A 141 7.60 -5.35 -5.99
C ARG A 141 6.46 -4.63 -6.68
N VAL A 142 5.32 -4.47 -6.01
CA VAL A 142 4.17 -3.73 -6.58
C VAL A 142 4.53 -2.27 -6.84
N PHE A 143 5.18 -1.59 -5.89
CA PHE A 143 5.61 -0.20 -6.04
C PHE A 143 6.61 -0.03 -7.16
N THR A 144 7.56 -0.97 -7.30
CA THR A 144 8.50 -0.97 -8.44
C THR A 144 7.74 -1.04 -9.76
N ALA A 145 6.71 -1.89 -9.87
CA ALA A 145 5.90 -1.98 -11.08
C ALA A 145 5.07 -0.71 -11.33
N VAL A 146 4.47 -0.12 -10.29
CA VAL A 146 3.72 1.15 -10.40
C VAL A 146 4.62 2.27 -10.92
N LEU A 147 5.88 2.30 -10.50
CA LEU A 147 6.88 3.30 -10.91
C LEU A 147 7.24 3.24 -12.41
N ASP A 148 6.86 2.18 -13.14
CA ASP A 148 7.01 2.10 -14.60
C ASP A 148 6.01 2.97 -15.38
N ALA A 149 5.04 3.60 -14.70
CA ALA A 149 4.16 4.61 -15.29
C ALA A 149 4.95 5.88 -15.70
N ARG A 150 4.42 6.67 -16.65
CA ARG A 150 5.20 7.73 -17.33
C ARG A 150 4.88 9.17 -16.92
N ASP A 151 3.71 9.43 -16.35
CA ASP A 151 3.18 10.79 -16.17
C ASP A 151 3.24 11.25 -14.70
N TRP A 152 4.41 11.64 -14.19
CA TRP A 152 4.61 12.02 -12.77
C TRP A 152 4.63 13.52 -12.48
N ASP A 153 4.45 14.37 -13.50
CA ASP A 153 4.65 15.82 -13.41
C ASP A 153 3.57 16.57 -12.58
N ASP A 154 2.46 15.92 -12.24
CA ASP A 154 1.44 16.49 -11.38
C ASP A 154 1.91 16.55 -9.91
N PRO A 155 1.68 17.64 -9.15
CA PRO A 155 2.15 17.74 -7.77
C PRO A 155 1.71 16.60 -6.84
N ALA A 156 0.47 16.11 -7.00
CA ALA A 156 -0.02 14.97 -6.22
C ALA A 156 0.65 13.67 -6.67
N LEU A 157 0.91 13.50 -7.96
CA LEU A 157 1.64 12.34 -8.48
C LEU A 157 3.11 12.35 -8.07
N ALA A 158 3.77 13.50 -8.06
CA ALA A 158 5.13 13.62 -7.56
C ALA A 158 5.20 13.24 -6.07
N ALA A 159 4.20 13.62 -5.27
CA ALA A 159 4.10 13.22 -3.86
C ALA A 159 3.89 11.71 -3.71
N PHE A 160 3.02 11.12 -4.54
CA PHE A 160 2.82 9.68 -4.57
C PHE A 160 4.08 8.92 -5.03
N HIS A 161 4.79 9.42 -6.03
CA HIS A 161 6.06 8.87 -6.48
C HIS A 161 7.10 8.89 -5.35
N HIS A 162 7.20 10.00 -4.61
CA HIS A 162 8.07 10.12 -3.44
C HIS A 162 7.71 9.06 -2.38
N PHE A 163 6.42 8.87 -2.11
CA PHE A 163 5.93 7.82 -1.21
C PHE A 163 6.40 6.42 -1.66
N LEU A 164 6.17 6.06 -2.94
CA LEU A 164 6.52 4.74 -3.48
C LEU A 164 8.04 4.49 -3.45
N VAL A 165 8.84 5.46 -3.90
CA VAL A 165 10.31 5.35 -3.89
C VAL A 165 10.84 5.25 -2.46
N GLY A 166 10.25 5.99 -1.51
CA GLY A 166 10.58 5.90 -0.10
C GLY A 166 10.42 4.49 0.44
N HIS A 167 9.27 3.87 0.19
CA HIS A 167 8.98 2.51 0.64
C HIS A 167 9.87 1.46 -0.03
N VAL A 168 10.06 1.54 -1.36
CA VAL A 168 10.98 0.62 -2.04
C VAL A 168 12.38 0.67 -1.40
N ARG A 169 12.87 1.85 -1.00
CA ARG A 169 14.16 1.98 -0.32
C ARG A 169 14.13 1.41 1.10
N LEU A 170 13.12 1.72 1.89
CA LEU A 170 12.98 1.26 3.28
C LEU A 170 12.88 -0.28 3.34
N ASP A 171 12.10 -0.87 2.43
CA ASP A 171 11.79 -2.30 2.43
C ASP A 171 12.83 -3.14 1.68
N SER A 172 13.68 -2.51 0.85
CA SER A 172 14.72 -3.21 0.10
C SER A 172 15.83 -3.81 0.97
N ASN A 173 15.97 -3.40 2.23
CA ASN A 173 16.97 -3.96 3.14
C ASN A 173 16.45 -5.27 3.77
N PRO A 174 16.99 -6.44 3.42
CA PRO A 174 16.49 -7.70 3.94
C PRO A 174 16.77 -7.86 5.44
N ASP A 175 17.78 -7.21 6.01
CA ASP A 175 18.15 -7.45 7.42
C ASP A 175 17.55 -6.40 8.38
N MET A 176 17.21 -5.22 7.86
CA MET A 176 16.81 -4.06 8.66
C MET A 176 15.54 -3.35 8.15
N GLY A 177 14.97 -3.79 7.03
CA GLY A 177 13.72 -3.25 6.50
C GLY A 177 12.51 -3.72 7.30
N HIS A 178 11.35 -3.13 7.04
CA HIS A 178 10.12 -3.45 7.78
C HIS A 178 9.69 -4.92 7.68
N GLY A 179 10.04 -5.61 6.58
CA GLY A 179 9.87 -7.06 6.47
C GLY A 179 10.50 -7.83 7.63
N ALA A 180 11.71 -7.45 8.05
CA ALA A 180 12.40 -8.09 9.18
C ALA A 180 11.61 -7.96 10.50
N LEU A 181 10.85 -6.87 10.68
CA LEU A 181 10.08 -6.61 11.88
C LEU A 181 8.84 -7.51 12.00
N CYS A 182 8.32 -8.04 10.90
CA CYS A 182 7.11 -8.87 10.91
C CYS A 182 7.32 -10.32 10.45
N ARG A 183 8.48 -10.71 9.91
CA ARG A 183 8.79 -12.08 9.44
C ARG A 183 8.49 -13.24 10.39
N HIS A 184 8.42 -12.98 11.69
CA HIS A 184 8.07 -13.99 12.69
C HIS A 184 6.57 -14.37 12.63
N LEU A 185 5.73 -13.54 12.02
CA LEU A 185 4.35 -13.88 11.67
C LEU A 185 4.39 -14.80 10.44
N VAL A 186 3.65 -15.91 10.50
CA VAL A 186 3.66 -16.91 9.41
C VAL A 186 2.45 -16.66 8.50
N PRO A 187 2.66 -16.24 7.24
CA PRO A 187 1.56 -16.11 6.29
C PRO A 187 1.03 -17.48 5.87
N ASP A 188 -0.27 -17.53 5.56
CA ASP A 188 -0.89 -18.69 4.92
C ASP A 188 -1.89 -18.22 3.85
N ASP A 189 -2.37 -19.17 3.02
CA ASP A 189 -3.23 -18.85 1.86
C ASP A 189 -4.58 -18.21 2.23
N ARG A 190 -4.99 -18.15 3.51
CA ARG A 190 -6.18 -17.40 3.94
C ARG A 190 -6.03 -15.90 3.71
N ILE A 191 -4.81 -15.38 3.50
CA ILE A 191 -4.58 -13.97 3.17
C ILE A 191 -4.88 -13.62 1.71
N VAL A 192 -5.03 -14.63 0.83
CA VAL A 192 -5.26 -14.43 -0.62
C VAL A 192 -6.38 -13.42 -0.92
N PRO A 193 -7.53 -13.42 -0.21
CA PRO A 193 -8.59 -12.45 -0.45
C PRO A 193 -8.16 -10.98 -0.23
N LEU A 194 -7.17 -10.70 0.62
CA LEU A 194 -6.66 -9.33 0.80
C LEU A 194 -5.91 -8.85 -0.44
N TRP A 195 -4.99 -9.67 -0.96
CA TRP A 195 -4.26 -9.37 -2.19
C TRP A 195 -5.18 -9.29 -3.41
N GLN A 196 -6.18 -10.17 -3.50
CA GLN A 196 -7.19 -10.11 -4.56
C GLN A 196 -8.01 -8.82 -4.49
N ALA A 197 -8.47 -8.44 -3.30
CA ALA A 197 -9.20 -7.19 -3.11
C ALA A 197 -8.35 -5.97 -3.49
N PHE A 198 -7.04 -5.99 -3.19
CA PHE A 198 -6.13 -4.92 -3.60
C PHE A 198 -5.95 -4.85 -5.11
N ARG A 199 -5.72 -5.99 -5.78
CA ARG A 199 -5.68 -6.06 -7.25
C ARG A 199 -6.96 -5.52 -7.88
N ASP A 200 -8.12 -5.95 -7.37
CA ASP A 200 -9.43 -5.56 -7.91
C ASP A 200 -9.72 -4.07 -7.69
N LEU A 201 -9.28 -3.51 -6.56
CA LEU A 201 -9.30 -2.07 -6.29
C LEU A 201 -8.50 -1.29 -7.34
N LEU A 202 -7.25 -1.71 -7.61
CA LEU A 202 -6.39 -1.07 -8.61
C LEU A 202 -7.00 -1.16 -10.01
N ALA A 203 -7.44 -2.35 -10.43
CA ALA A 203 -8.05 -2.57 -11.74
C ALA A 203 -9.38 -1.81 -11.91
N GLY A 204 -10.17 -1.70 -10.84
CA GLY A 204 -11.40 -0.91 -10.82
C GLY A 204 -11.12 0.59 -10.89
N ALA A 205 -10.05 1.07 -10.28
CA ALA A 205 -9.66 2.47 -10.31
C ALA A 205 -9.16 2.90 -11.70
N ALA A 206 -8.33 2.07 -12.35
CA ALA A 206 -7.76 2.33 -13.67
C ALA A 206 -8.03 1.17 -14.64
N PRO A 207 -9.12 1.21 -15.41
CA PRO A 207 -9.52 0.12 -16.31
C PRO A 207 -8.48 -0.28 -17.36
N ARG A 208 -7.55 0.61 -17.75
CA ARG A 208 -6.46 0.26 -18.68
C ARG A 208 -5.41 -0.68 -18.10
N LEU A 209 -5.34 -0.84 -16.77
CA LEU A 209 -4.40 -1.79 -16.15
C LEU A 209 -4.67 -3.24 -16.55
N ALA A 210 -5.94 -3.59 -16.70
CA ALA A 210 -6.41 -4.96 -16.92
C ALA A 210 -6.78 -5.30 -18.38
N ARG A 211 -6.55 -4.38 -19.33
CA ARG A 211 -6.97 -4.49 -20.74
C ARG A 211 -5.81 -4.61 -21.69
#